data_AF-F3ZYE0-F1
#
_entry.id   AF-F3ZYE0-F1
#
_cell.length_a   1.000
_cell.length_b   1.000
_cell.length_c   1.000
_cell.angle_alpha   90.00
_cell.angle_beta   90.00
_cell.angle_gamma   90.00
#
_symmetry.space_group_name_H-M   'P 1'
#
loop_
_entity.id
_entity.type
_entity.pdbx_description
1 polymer ?
#
loop_
_entity_poly.entity_id
_entity_poly.type
_entity_poly.pdbx_seq_one_letter_code
_entity_poly.pdbx_strand_id
1 'polypeptide(L)'
;MFCPHCNTWNDENYNYCYNCGIKLHIGNKVNNSKYGDSIDTAFVSSSNIAKPMKHSSKKKRTGSKKSGVFIGVWICTAVIIVIFSVQMGKMIAASTGRKVNIDNIVNAEQSKSTPASTIKIIEPASGYAEVTDDHYVLKIQVEPNSTVLINSNDFSDLVNADGTLEASVNLPSEGINDIYITVGAPNRSLVRQSVSIKRLPKTIADTAPGEENQTNNRSDQPQSEDEYIRKAWDIPYDQLIKYPRVYQNKIGLFLGEIEDLSVQNGISTFYLKLPSSDKLYIEYQGTLSSLKQGDDIKLYGEVDGTYDTLPRVKARYIYAQ
;
A
#
# COMPACT_ATOMS: atom_id res chain seq x y z
N MET A 1 -11.25 19.72 -5.86
CA MET A 1 -10.98 19.89 -7.30
C MET A 1 -11.16 18.59 -8.09
N PHE A 2 -11.67 18.68 -9.32
CA PHE A 2 -11.95 17.50 -10.15
C PHE A 2 -10.75 17.15 -11.02
N CYS A 3 -10.43 15.86 -11.14
CA CYS A 3 -9.41 15.42 -12.07
C CYS A 3 -9.97 15.37 -13.50
N PRO A 4 -9.40 16.11 -14.47
CA PRO A 4 -9.90 16.11 -15.84
C PRO A 4 -9.64 14.80 -16.58
N HIS A 5 -8.79 13.92 -16.05
CA HIS A 5 -8.42 12.66 -16.68
C HIS A 5 -9.31 11.49 -16.24
N CYS A 6 -9.63 11.39 -14.94
CA CYS A 6 -10.36 10.23 -14.40
C CYS A 6 -11.64 10.60 -13.64
N ASN A 7 -12.05 11.87 -13.67
CA ASN A 7 -13.24 12.38 -12.99
C ASN A 7 -13.29 12.11 -11.48
N THR A 8 -12.15 11.83 -10.84
CA THR A 8 -12.09 11.69 -9.38
C THR A 8 -12.11 13.06 -8.72
N TRP A 9 -12.85 13.17 -7.62
CA TRP A 9 -12.84 14.35 -6.77
C TRP A 9 -11.62 14.31 -5.84
N ASN A 10 -10.84 15.38 -5.82
CA ASN A 10 -9.62 15.51 -5.02
C ASN A 10 -9.73 16.72 -4.08
N ASP A 11 -9.01 16.73 -2.96
CA ASP A 11 -8.90 17.92 -2.11
C ASP A 11 -8.08 19.00 -2.83
N GLU A 12 -8.45 20.26 -2.61
CA GLU A 12 -7.89 21.45 -3.27
C GLU A 12 -6.44 21.72 -2.88
N ASN A 13 -5.97 21.15 -1.78
CA ASN A 13 -4.59 21.29 -1.32
C ASN A 13 -3.59 20.40 -2.08
N TYR A 14 -4.06 19.62 -3.06
CA TYR A 14 -3.24 18.63 -3.75
C TYR A 14 -2.95 19.04 -5.19
N ASN A 15 -1.67 18.97 -5.56
CA ASN A 15 -1.20 19.24 -6.91
C ASN A 15 -1.41 18.05 -7.87
N TYR A 16 -1.95 16.92 -7.41
CA TYR A 16 -2.06 15.68 -8.18
C TYR A 16 -3.33 14.90 -7.83
N CYS A 17 -3.86 14.13 -8.78
CA CYS A 17 -5.03 13.30 -8.57
C CYS A 17 -4.71 12.02 -7.79
N TYR A 18 -5.51 11.69 -6.76
CA TYR A 18 -5.34 10.47 -5.95
C TYR A 18 -5.59 9.18 -6.71
N ASN A 19 -6.37 9.24 -7.78
CA ASN A 19 -6.76 8.05 -8.53
C ASN A 19 -5.80 7.80 -9.70
N CYS A 20 -5.51 8.81 -10.51
CA CYS A 20 -4.71 8.63 -11.73
C CYS A 20 -3.33 9.31 -11.72
N GLY A 21 -2.96 10.00 -10.63
CA GLY A 21 -1.64 10.63 -10.48
C GLY A 21 -1.35 11.82 -11.41
N ILE A 22 -2.30 12.28 -12.22
CA ILE A 22 -2.10 13.42 -13.12
C ILE A 22 -1.98 14.72 -12.31
N LYS A 23 -1.12 15.64 -12.76
CA LYS A 23 -0.98 16.95 -12.12
C LYS A 23 -2.28 17.75 -12.26
N LEU A 24 -2.82 18.17 -11.13
CA LEU A 24 -3.97 19.05 -11.07
C LEU A 24 -3.45 20.48 -11.10
N HIS A 25 -3.90 21.27 -12.07
CA HIS A 25 -3.58 22.68 -12.11
C HIS A 25 -4.25 23.38 -10.92
N ILE A 26 -3.50 23.61 -9.85
CA ILE A 26 -3.89 24.58 -8.83
C ILE A 26 -3.77 25.94 -9.52
N GLY A 27 -4.85 26.38 -10.15
CA GLY A 27 -4.95 27.76 -10.60
C GLY A 27 -4.61 28.66 -9.42
N ASN A 28 -3.67 29.61 -9.64
CA ASN A 28 -3.33 30.65 -8.69
C ASN A 28 -4.59 31.06 -7.93
N LYS A 29 -4.55 31.06 -6.59
CA LYS A 29 -5.66 31.45 -5.72
C LYS A 29 -6.17 32.84 -6.12
N VAL A 30 -7.09 32.88 -7.08
CA VAL A 30 -7.96 34.01 -7.32
C VAL A 30 -9.16 33.72 -6.43
N ASN A 31 -9.18 34.39 -5.29
CA ASN A 31 -10.42 34.59 -4.56
C ASN A 31 -11.39 35.22 -5.56
N ASN A 32 -12.37 34.46 -6.04
CA ASN A 32 -13.63 35.05 -6.48
C ASN A 32 -14.75 34.02 -6.41
N SER A 33 -15.59 34.29 -5.41
CA SER A 33 -16.99 33.91 -5.35
C SER A 33 -17.71 34.14 -6.69
N LYS A 34 -18.65 33.23 -6.96
CA LYS A 34 -19.85 33.38 -7.82
C LYS A 34 -19.60 33.65 -9.31
N TYR A 35 -19.81 32.60 -10.10
CA TYR A 35 -20.29 32.73 -11.47
C TYR A 35 -21.83 32.68 -11.43
N GLY A 36 -22.45 33.80 -11.79
CA GLY A 36 -23.90 33.99 -11.83
C GLY A 36 -24.20 35.36 -12.44
N ASP A 37 -24.48 35.32 -13.72
CA ASP A 37 -25.19 36.28 -14.56
C ASP A 37 -24.66 37.71 -14.77
N SER A 38 -24.38 37.94 -16.05
CA SER A 38 -24.28 39.20 -16.78
C SER A 38 -25.54 40.06 -16.68
N ILE A 39 -25.37 41.38 -16.51
CA ILE A 39 -26.12 42.49 -17.16
C ILE A 39 -25.36 43.81 -16.93
N ASP A 40 -25.47 44.69 -17.91
CA ASP A 40 -24.79 45.97 -18.15
C ASP A 40 -24.97 47.11 -17.11
N THR A 41 -24.16 48.16 -17.35
CA THR A 41 -24.32 49.61 -17.05
C THR A 41 -23.65 50.26 -15.81
N ALA A 42 -22.59 51.02 -16.13
CA ALA A 42 -22.27 52.42 -15.77
C ALA A 42 -22.33 52.97 -14.32
N PHE A 43 -21.19 53.58 -13.96
CA PHE A 43 -21.00 54.88 -13.26
C PHE A 43 -20.98 54.95 -11.71
N VAL A 44 -20.04 55.79 -11.24
CA VAL A 44 -19.87 56.50 -9.95
C VAL A 44 -18.90 55.93 -8.88
N SER A 45 -17.92 56.78 -8.56
CA SER A 45 -17.03 56.83 -7.40
C SER A 45 -17.70 56.62 -6.03
N SER A 46 -16.97 56.00 -5.09
CA SER A 46 -16.38 56.70 -3.91
C SER A 46 -15.95 55.74 -2.81
N SER A 47 -14.81 56.10 -2.24
CA SER A 47 -14.20 55.77 -0.95
C SER A 47 -15.09 55.25 0.20
N ASN A 48 -14.59 54.29 1.02
CA ASN A 48 -14.06 54.51 2.39
C ASN A 48 -14.22 53.32 3.38
N ILE A 49 -13.13 53.07 4.15
CA ILE A 49 -13.06 52.85 5.61
C ILE A 49 -13.35 51.46 6.24
N ALA A 50 -12.27 50.89 6.82
CA ALA A 50 -12.09 50.21 8.15
C ALA A 50 -12.94 48.96 8.50
N LYS A 51 -12.53 47.97 9.32
CA LYS A 51 -11.35 47.59 10.13
C LYS A 51 -11.60 46.11 10.58
N PRO A 52 -10.59 45.38 11.11
CA PRO A 52 -10.67 43.95 11.41
C PRO A 52 -11.05 43.64 12.87
N MET A 53 -11.76 42.52 13.11
CA MET A 53 -11.91 41.94 14.45
C MET A 53 -11.11 40.64 14.58
N LYS A 54 -10.13 40.70 15.49
CA LYS A 54 -9.43 39.55 16.08
C LYS A 54 -10.33 38.91 17.13
N HIS A 55 -10.30 37.59 17.27
CA HIS A 55 -10.64 36.95 18.55
C HIS A 55 -9.52 36.05 19.05
N SER A 56 -9.21 36.32 20.32
CA SER A 56 -8.11 35.85 21.14
C SER A 56 -8.40 34.51 21.79
N SER A 57 -7.31 33.78 21.96
CA SER A 57 -7.04 32.65 22.86
C SER A 57 -7.62 32.76 24.28
N LYS A 58 -7.89 31.60 24.89
CA LYS A 58 -7.70 31.41 26.34
C LYS A 58 -7.40 29.94 26.70
N LYS A 59 -6.18 29.77 27.22
CA LYS A 59 -5.57 28.61 27.84
C LYS A 59 -5.95 28.61 29.33
N LYS A 60 -6.30 27.48 29.93
CA LYS A 60 -6.29 27.29 31.40
C LYS A 60 -5.58 25.99 31.75
N ARG A 61 -4.43 26.15 32.41
CA ARG A 61 -3.77 25.16 33.26
C ARG A 61 -4.32 25.34 34.68
N THR A 62 -4.56 24.24 35.37
CA THR A 62 -4.44 24.16 36.84
C THR A 62 -3.91 22.79 37.18
N GLY A 63 -2.75 22.75 37.83
CA GLY A 63 -2.22 21.54 38.47
C GLY A 63 -2.66 21.47 39.93
N SER A 64 -2.59 20.28 40.51
CA SER A 64 -2.52 20.05 41.96
C SER A 64 -1.77 18.72 42.21
N LYS A 65 -1.09 18.67 43.36
CA LYS A 65 0.03 17.79 43.74
C LYS A 65 -0.41 16.78 44.82
N LYS A 66 0.25 15.60 44.82
CA LYS A 66 0.53 14.65 45.95
C LYS A 66 -0.71 13.93 46.52
N SER A 67 -0.70 12.69 47.03
CA SER A 67 0.27 11.70 47.55
C SER A 67 -0.44 10.33 47.55
N GLY A 68 0.17 9.18 47.25
CA GLY A 68 0.86 8.33 48.25
C GLY A 68 0.00 7.14 48.73
N VAL A 69 0.44 5.91 48.40
CA VAL A 69 0.24 4.62 49.11
C VAL A 69 -1.19 4.02 49.16
N PHE A 70 -1.41 2.90 48.46
CA PHE A 70 -2.15 1.70 48.95
C PHE A 70 -2.01 0.56 47.92
N ILE A 71 -0.98 -0.27 48.09
CA ILE A 71 -0.82 -1.57 47.43
C ILE A 71 -1.36 -2.62 48.40
N GLY A 72 -2.25 -3.49 47.93
CA GLY A 72 -2.44 -4.81 48.54
C GLY A 72 -3.85 -5.18 49.00
N VAL A 73 -4.90 -5.13 48.16
CA VAL A 73 -6.14 -5.92 48.38
C VAL A 73 -6.91 -6.21 47.06
N TRP A 74 -6.25 -6.61 45.97
CA TRP A 74 -6.95 -6.91 44.70
C TRP A 74 -6.55 -8.22 44.01
N ILE A 75 -5.81 -9.10 44.67
CA ILE A 75 -5.35 -10.38 44.09
C ILE A 75 -6.19 -11.58 44.57
N CYS A 76 -7.01 -11.44 45.62
CA CYS A 76 -7.81 -12.56 46.14
C CYS A 76 -9.21 -12.73 45.50
N THR A 77 -9.70 -11.77 44.72
CA THR A 77 -11.04 -11.85 44.09
C THR A 77 -11.03 -12.40 42.66
N ALA A 78 -9.88 -12.45 41.98
CA ALA A 78 -9.79 -12.98 40.61
C ALA A 78 -9.58 -14.51 40.53
N VAL A 79 -9.02 -15.13 41.57
CA VAL A 79 -8.71 -16.57 41.56
C VAL A 79 -9.95 -17.45 41.87
N ILE A 80 -10.95 -16.90 42.57
CA ILE A 80 -12.18 -17.64 42.92
C ILE A 80 -13.16 -17.74 41.73
N ILE A 81 -13.10 -16.83 40.75
CA ILE A 81 -13.98 -16.83 39.56
C ILE A 81 -13.52 -17.84 38.50
N VAL A 82 -12.23 -18.18 38.47
CA VAL A 82 -11.67 -19.13 37.48
C VAL A 82 -11.95 -20.60 37.87
N ILE A 83 -12.09 -20.92 39.16
CA ILE A 83 -12.36 -22.30 39.62
C ILE A 83 -13.85 -22.66 39.50
N PHE A 84 -14.78 -21.70 39.65
CA PHE A 84 -16.22 -21.97 39.53
C PHE A 84 -16.72 -22.13 38.07
N SER A 85 -15.96 -21.67 37.08
CA SER A 85 -16.37 -21.76 35.66
C SER A 85 -15.96 -23.09 34.99
N VAL A 86 -15.12 -23.91 35.64
CA VAL A 86 -14.61 -25.17 35.06
C VAL A 86 -15.45 -26.39 35.46
N GLN A 87 -16.32 -26.30 36.47
CA GLN A 87 -17.17 -27.43 36.91
C GLN A 87 -18.62 -27.43 36.39
N MET A 88 -19.10 -26.36 35.74
CA MET A 88 -20.48 -26.31 35.20
C MET A 88 -20.60 -26.77 33.73
N GLY A 89 -19.52 -27.25 33.12
CA GLY A 89 -19.52 -27.80 31.75
C GLY A 89 -19.67 -29.32 31.66
N LYS A 90 -19.73 -30.02 32.78
CA LYS A 90 -19.91 -31.48 32.83
C LYS A 90 -20.96 -31.80 33.88
N MET A 91 -22.23 -31.87 33.47
CA MET A 91 -23.33 -32.66 34.04
C MET A 91 -24.67 -32.04 33.64
N ILE A 92 -25.10 -32.28 32.40
CA ILE A 92 -26.53 -32.50 32.13
C ILE A 92 -26.63 -33.84 31.42
N ALA A 93 -26.46 -34.90 32.20
CA ALA A 93 -27.01 -36.20 31.88
C ALA A 93 -27.63 -36.75 33.16
N ALA A 94 -28.85 -37.25 33.01
CA ALA A 94 -29.63 -38.02 33.98
C ALA A 94 -30.25 -37.24 35.15
N SER A 95 -31.48 -36.78 34.96
CA SER A 95 -32.58 -37.32 35.77
C SER A 95 -33.94 -36.98 35.14
N THR A 96 -34.93 -37.83 35.43
CA THR A 96 -36.33 -37.79 35.01
C THR A 96 -36.65 -38.41 33.64
N GLY A 97 -36.85 -39.73 33.68
CA GLY A 97 -37.53 -40.46 32.63
C GLY A 97 -39.00 -40.03 32.55
N ARG A 98 -39.36 -39.36 31.46
CA ARG A 98 -40.70 -39.36 30.91
C ARG A 98 -40.55 -39.49 29.40
N LYS A 99 -40.86 -40.68 28.87
CA LYS A 99 -40.89 -40.92 27.43
C LYS A 99 -42.05 -40.12 26.84
N VAL A 100 -41.74 -38.95 26.30
CA VAL A 100 -42.61 -38.23 25.37
C VAL A 100 -42.02 -38.51 23.99
N ASN A 101 -42.82 -39.08 23.10
CA ASN A 101 -42.46 -39.26 21.71
C ASN A 101 -42.27 -37.86 21.09
N ILE A 102 -41.03 -37.48 20.80
CA ILE A 102 -40.69 -36.25 20.07
C ILE A 102 -40.43 -36.68 18.63
N ASP A 103 -41.51 -36.94 17.90
CA ASP A 103 -41.48 -36.78 16.46
C ASP A 103 -41.40 -35.27 16.20
N ASN A 104 -40.32 -34.86 15.52
CA ASN A 104 -40.09 -33.54 14.93
C ASN A 104 -40.01 -32.32 15.88
N ILE A 105 -38.78 -31.95 16.27
CA ILE A 105 -38.15 -30.67 15.91
C ILE A 105 -36.65 -30.96 15.88
N VAL A 106 -36.18 -31.48 14.73
CA VAL A 106 -34.80 -31.25 14.33
C VAL A 106 -34.80 -29.80 13.85
N ASN A 107 -34.26 -28.90 14.66
CA ASN A 107 -33.73 -27.65 14.15
C ASN A 107 -32.63 -28.04 13.15
N ALA A 108 -33.02 -28.18 11.89
CA ALA A 108 -32.10 -28.17 10.79
C ALA A 108 -31.55 -26.74 10.69
N GLU A 109 -30.57 -26.41 11.53
CA GLU A 109 -29.50 -25.52 11.10
C GLU A 109 -28.73 -26.29 10.02
N GLN A 110 -29.36 -26.32 8.86
CA GLN A 110 -28.79 -26.75 7.61
C GLN A 110 -27.68 -25.75 7.34
N SER A 111 -26.47 -26.13 7.75
CA SER A 111 -25.22 -25.44 7.45
C SER A 111 -25.11 -25.35 5.93
N LYS A 112 -25.69 -24.27 5.39
CA LYS A 112 -25.59 -23.89 3.99
C LYS A 112 -24.14 -23.54 3.75
N SER A 113 -23.35 -24.52 3.30
CA SER A 113 -21.95 -24.32 2.97
C SER A 113 -21.87 -23.27 1.86
N THR A 114 -21.26 -22.13 2.17
CA THR A 114 -21.04 -21.06 1.20
C THR A 114 -20.13 -21.59 0.09
N PRO A 115 -20.57 -21.61 -1.19
CA PRO A 115 -19.77 -22.14 -2.28
C PRO A 115 -18.45 -21.35 -2.43
N ALA A 116 -17.39 -22.02 -2.85
CA ALA A 116 -16.09 -21.38 -3.09
C ALA A 116 -16.14 -20.44 -4.31
N SER A 117 -15.37 -19.36 -4.24
CA SER A 117 -15.08 -18.48 -5.39
C SER A 117 -14.38 -19.27 -6.49
N THR A 118 -14.54 -18.86 -7.75
CA THR A 118 -13.82 -19.49 -8.86
C THR A 118 -12.59 -18.66 -9.27
N ILE A 119 -11.50 -19.35 -9.55
CA ILE A 119 -10.28 -18.78 -10.14
C ILE A 119 -9.78 -19.75 -11.20
N LYS A 120 -9.45 -19.23 -12.38
CA LYS A 120 -8.75 -19.96 -13.43
C LYS A 120 -7.55 -19.14 -13.87
N ILE A 121 -6.37 -19.72 -13.78
CA ILE A 121 -5.15 -19.13 -14.32
C ILE A 121 -5.15 -19.36 -15.83
N ILE A 122 -5.10 -18.28 -16.59
CA ILE A 122 -4.98 -18.30 -18.05
C ILE A 122 -3.50 -18.31 -18.44
N GLU A 123 -2.69 -17.46 -17.81
CA GLU A 123 -1.26 -17.34 -18.10
C GLU A 123 -0.49 -17.09 -16.80
N PRO A 124 0.40 -18.02 -16.37
CA PRO A 124 0.77 -19.25 -17.08
C PRO A 124 -0.25 -20.37 -16.86
N ALA A 125 -0.79 -20.94 -17.95
CA ALA A 125 -1.81 -21.99 -17.86
C ALA A 125 -1.36 -23.25 -17.09
N SER A 126 -0.06 -23.54 -17.09
CA SER A 126 0.56 -24.64 -16.34
C SER A 126 0.75 -24.33 -14.84
N GLY A 127 0.57 -23.07 -14.43
CA GLY A 127 0.98 -22.57 -13.12
C GLY A 127 2.48 -22.28 -13.01
N TYR A 128 3.24 -22.38 -14.11
CA TYR A 128 4.68 -22.14 -14.15
C TYR A 128 5.14 -21.41 -15.41
N ALA A 129 6.07 -20.47 -15.27
CA ALA A 129 6.77 -19.86 -16.41
C ALA A 129 8.24 -19.61 -16.09
N GLU A 130 9.05 -19.50 -17.14
CA GLU A 130 10.42 -18.99 -17.06
C GLU A 130 10.50 -17.67 -17.84
N VAL A 131 11.10 -16.65 -17.24
CA VAL A 131 11.30 -15.34 -17.86
C VAL A 131 12.67 -14.78 -17.50
N THR A 132 13.19 -13.85 -18.29
CA THR A 132 14.40 -13.08 -17.95
C THR A 132 14.08 -11.75 -17.30
N ASP A 133 12.86 -11.25 -17.52
CA ASP A 133 12.41 -9.94 -17.05
C ASP A 133 12.17 -9.96 -15.53
N ASP A 134 12.22 -8.78 -14.93
CA ASP A 134 11.96 -8.56 -13.51
C ASP A 134 10.46 -8.40 -13.18
N HIS A 135 9.59 -8.64 -14.16
CA HIS A 135 8.15 -8.63 -14.01
C HIS A 135 7.50 -9.68 -14.91
N TYR A 136 6.27 -10.06 -14.58
CA TYR A 136 5.47 -11.01 -15.35
C TYR A 136 4.02 -10.56 -15.43
N VAL A 137 3.40 -10.67 -16.61
CA VAL A 137 1.97 -10.36 -16.77
C VAL A 137 1.15 -11.62 -16.51
N LEU A 138 0.54 -11.69 -15.33
CA LEU A 138 -0.39 -12.74 -14.95
C LEU A 138 -1.75 -12.48 -15.59
N LYS A 139 -2.33 -13.49 -16.25
CA LYS A 139 -3.71 -13.44 -16.74
C LYS A 139 -4.57 -14.45 -16.02
N ILE A 140 -5.68 -14.00 -15.43
CA ILE A 140 -6.62 -14.88 -14.72
C ILE A 140 -8.07 -14.57 -15.12
N GLN A 141 -8.93 -15.56 -14.92
CA GLN A 141 -10.38 -15.45 -14.99
C GLN A 141 -10.96 -15.70 -13.61
N VAL A 142 -11.80 -14.78 -13.16
CA VAL A 142 -12.57 -14.86 -11.91
C VAL A 142 -14.05 -14.58 -12.20
N GLU A 143 -14.89 -14.63 -11.16
CA GLU A 143 -16.28 -14.17 -11.28
C GLU A 143 -16.31 -12.63 -11.34
N PRO A 144 -17.21 -12.01 -12.12
CA PRO A 144 -17.35 -10.55 -12.15
C PRO A 144 -17.58 -9.97 -10.74
N ASN A 145 -17.00 -8.79 -10.48
CA ASN A 145 -17.04 -8.11 -9.17
C ASN A 145 -16.37 -8.89 -8.02
N SER A 146 -15.46 -9.83 -8.33
CA SER A 146 -14.65 -10.49 -7.31
C SER A 146 -13.60 -9.54 -6.74
N THR A 147 -13.30 -9.67 -5.45
CA THR A 147 -12.09 -9.11 -4.86
C THR A 147 -10.90 -10.00 -5.22
N VAL A 148 -9.81 -9.43 -5.72
CA VAL A 148 -8.59 -10.16 -6.12
C VAL A 148 -7.38 -9.55 -5.44
N LEU A 149 -6.63 -10.35 -4.68
CA LEU A 149 -5.33 -9.98 -4.12
C LEU A 149 -4.24 -10.81 -4.76
N ILE A 150 -3.17 -10.18 -5.24
CA ILE A 150 -1.96 -10.85 -5.76
C ILE A 150 -0.77 -10.40 -4.93
N ASN A 151 -0.07 -11.32 -4.28
CA ASN A 151 0.98 -11.04 -3.29
C ASN A 151 0.52 -10.04 -2.22
N SER A 152 -0.74 -10.17 -1.77
CA SER A 152 -1.43 -9.27 -0.84
C SER A 152 -1.73 -7.86 -1.36
N ASN A 153 -1.33 -7.53 -2.58
CA ASN A 153 -1.74 -6.28 -3.25
C ASN A 153 -3.10 -6.47 -3.89
N ASP A 154 -3.98 -5.48 -3.77
CA ASP A 154 -5.34 -5.55 -4.29
C ASP A 154 -5.41 -5.15 -5.78
N PHE A 155 -6.00 -6.00 -6.61
CA PHE A 155 -6.21 -5.79 -8.04
C PHE A 155 -7.69 -5.86 -8.42
N SER A 156 -8.61 -5.80 -7.46
CA SER A 156 -10.05 -5.95 -7.67
C SER A 156 -10.62 -4.97 -8.71
N ASP A 157 -10.09 -3.74 -8.76
CA ASP A 157 -10.53 -2.70 -9.72
C ASP A 157 -10.10 -2.98 -11.17
N LEU A 158 -9.16 -3.92 -11.39
CA LEU A 158 -8.72 -4.33 -12.73
C LEU A 158 -9.49 -5.54 -13.25
N VAL A 159 -10.45 -6.07 -12.47
CA VAL A 159 -11.33 -7.14 -12.93
C VAL A 159 -12.32 -6.54 -13.92
N ASN A 160 -12.21 -6.96 -15.18
CA ASN A 160 -13.11 -6.54 -16.25
C ASN A 160 -14.54 -7.05 -16.00
N ALA A 161 -15.50 -6.48 -16.72
CA ALA A 161 -16.90 -6.89 -16.63
C ALA A 161 -17.15 -8.37 -16.96
N ASP A 162 -16.26 -8.97 -17.78
CA ASP A 162 -16.27 -10.38 -18.11
C ASP A 162 -15.53 -11.26 -17.09
N GLY A 163 -14.96 -10.68 -16.03
CA GLY A 163 -14.19 -11.35 -14.99
C GLY A 163 -12.73 -11.64 -15.35
N THR A 164 -12.24 -11.16 -16.49
CA THR A 164 -10.81 -11.25 -16.84
C THR A 164 -9.99 -10.22 -16.08
N LEU A 165 -8.74 -10.57 -15.77
CA LEU A 165 -7.79 -9.67 -15.12
C LEU A 165 -6.39 -9.93 -15.67
N GLU A 166 -5.72 -8.86 -16.11
CA GLU A 166 -4.30 -8.86 -16.47
C GLU A 166 -3.54 -8.00 -15.45
N ALA A 167 -2.58 -8.60 -14.74
CA ALA A 167 -1.81 -7.92 -13.69
C ALA A 167 -0.31 -8.13 -13.89
N SER A 168 0.44 -7.04 -13.97
CA SER A 168 1.90 -7.09 -13.93
C SER A 168 2.38 -7.28 -12.50
N VAL A 169 3.09 -8.37 -12.25
CA VAL A 169 3.69 -8.70 -10.95
C VAL A 169 5.20 -8.55 -11.01
N ASN A 170 5.81 -8.08 -9.91
CA ASN A 170 7.27 -7.91 -9.80
C ASN A 170 7.92 -9.23 -9.35
N LEU A 171 9.07 -9.57 -9.95
CA LEU A 171 9.90 -10.74 -9.70
C LEU A 171 11.24 -10.30 -9.08
N PRO A 172 11.28 -10.04 -7.76
CA PRO A 172 12.41 -9.36 -7.12
C PRO A 172 13.73 -10.14 -7.21
N SER A 173 13.67 -11.47 -7.17
CA SER A 173 14.86 -12.33 -7.16
C SER A 173 14.98 -13.16 -8.44
N GLU A 174 16.23 -13.41 -8.85
CA GLU A 174 16.54 -14.53 -9.74
C GLU A 174 16.14 -15.85 -9.07
N GLY A 175 15.80 -16.85 -9.88
CA GLY A 175 15.24 -18.12 -9.39
C GLY A 175 13.73 -18.08 -9.24
N ILE A 176 13.20 -18.97 -8.41
CA ILE A 176 11.75 -19.21 -8.31
C ILE A 176 11.09 -18.12 -7.45
N ASN A 177 10.09 -17.46 -8.02
CA ASN A 177 9.21 -16.51 -7.33
C ASN A 177 7.80 -17.12 -7.27
N ASP A 178 7.32 -17.40 -6.06
CA ASP A 178 5.95 -17.86 -5.85
C ASP A 178 5.00 -16.66 -5.73
N ILE A 179 3.98 -16.64 -6.59
CA ILE A 179 2.96 -15.60 -6.64
C ILE A 179 1.69 -16.15 -6.01
N TYR A 180 1.19 -15.51 -4.96
CA TYR A 180 -0.01 -15.92 -4.24
C TYR A 180 -1.22 -15.10 -4.68
N ILE A 181 -2.28 -15.77 -5.11
CA ILE A 181 -3.52 -15.17 -5.58
C ILE A 181 -4.64 -15.54 -4.61
N THR A 182 -5.35 -14.54 -4.08
CA THR A 182 -6.54 -14.73 -3.23
C THR A 182 -7.74 -14.09 -3.91
N VAL A 183 -8.83 -14.84 -4.06
CA VAL A 183 -10.06 -14.39 -4.74
C VAL A 183 -11.27 -14.56 -3.83
N GLY A 184 -12.14 -13.55 -3.83
CA GLY A 184 -13.40 -13.54 -3.11
C GLY A 184 -14.54 -12.99 -3.96
N ALA A 185 -15.47 -13.84 -4.38
CA ALA A 185 -16.67 -13.42 -5.07
C ALA A 185 -17.80 -13.10 -4.08
N PRO A 186 -18.78 -12.24 -4.44
CA PRO A 186 -19.92 -11.95 -3.58
C PRO A 186 -20.68 -13.21 -3.16
N ASN A 187 -20.98 -13.32 -1.87
CA ASN A 187 -21.67 -14.48 -1.26
C ASN A 187 -20.93 -15.83 -1.46
N ARG A 188 -19.61 -15.79 -1.68
CA ARG A 188 -18.75 -16.97 -1.81
C ARG A 188 -17.63 -16.98 -0.78
N SER A 189 -17.08 -18.16 -0.51
CA SER A 189 -15.90 -18.30 0.32
C SER A 189 -14.62 -17.99 -0.47
N LEU A 190 -13.60 -17.48 0.24
CA LEU A 190 -12.31 -17.12 -0.35
C LEU A 190 -11.60 -18.36 -0.90
N VAL A 191 -10.94 -18.21 -2.05
CA VAL A 191 -10.03 -19.22 -2.62
C VAL A 191 -8.64 -18.64 -2.71
N ARG A 192 -7.64 -19.50 -2.50
CA ARG A 192 -6.22 -19.18 -2.66
C ARG A 192 -5.58 -20.13 -3.67
N GLN A 193 -4.77 -19.58 -4.55
CA GLN A 193 -3.98 -20.34 -5.52
C GLN A 193 -2.60 -19.71 -5.66
N SER A 194 -1.62 -20.46 -6.15
CA SER A 194 -0.29 -19.94 -6.43
C SER A 194 0.20 -20.35 -7.82
N VAL A 195 1.09 -19.53 -8.38
CA VAL A 195 1.89 -19.84 -9.57
C VAL A 195 3.35 -19.58 -9.27
N SER A 196 4.25 -20.32 -9.91
CA SER A 196 5.69 -20.19 -9.70
C SER A 196 6.34 -19.66 -10.97
N ILE A 197 6.98 -18.49 -10.89
CA ILE A 197 7.68 -17.89 -12.03
C ILE A 197 9.17 -17.93 -11.75
N LYS A 198 9.93 -18.64 -12.58
CA LYS A 198 11.38 -18.69 -12.47
C LYS A 198 12.00 -17.58 -13.30
N ARG A 199 12.67 -16.65 -12.64
CA ARG A 199 13.46 -15.61 -13.28
C ARG A 199 14.86 -16.13 -13.58
N LEU A 200 15.23 -16.17 -14.85
CA LEU A 200 16.55 -16.55 -15.33
C LEU A 200 17.51 -15.35 -15.28
N PRO A 201 18.81 -15.58 -15.03
CA PRO A 201 19.81 -14.52 -15.10
C PRO A 201 19.91 -13.97 -16.53
N LYS A 202 20.07 -12.64 -16.66
CA LYS A 202 20.24 -11.98 -17.95
C LYS A 202 21.68 -12.21 -18.44
N THR A 203 21.88 -13.18 -19.34
CA THR A 203 23.21 -13.49 -19.89
C THR A 203 23.66 -12.41 -20.87
N ILE A 204 24.81 -11.77 -20.64
CA ILE A 204 25.42 -10.74 -21.52
C ILE A 204 26.10 -11.40 -22.74
N ALA A 205 25.38 -12.26 -23.47
CA ALA A 205 25.98 -13.10 -24.52
C ALA A 205 25.45 -12.87 -25.95
N ASP A 206 24.50 -11.94 -26.17
CA ASP A 206 23.98 -11.62 -27.52
C ASP A 206 24.23 -10.15 -27.92
N THR A 207 25.43 -9.63 -27.65
CA THR A 207 25.88 -8.41 -28.33
C THR A 207 27.10 -8.74 -29.19
N ALA A 208 26.84 -9.41 -30.32
CA ALA A 208 27.70 -9.28 -31.48
C ALA A 208 27.46 -7.89 -32.13
N PRO A 209 28.50 -7.20 -32.62
CA PRO A 209 28.37 -5.89 -33.23
C PRO A 209 27.91 -6.01 -34.68
N GLY A 210 26.78 -5.39 -35.02
CA GLY A 210 26.38 -5.11 -36.39
C GLY A 210 25.09 -5.80 -36.82
N GLU A 211 23.96 -5.08 -36.74
CA GLU A 211 23.19 -4.66 -37.92
C GLU A 211 21.98 -3.83 -37.45
N GLU A 212 21.76 -2.71 -38.14
CA GLU A 212 20.66 -1.79 -37.91
C GLU A 212 19.31 -2.51 -38.05
N ASN A 213 18.46 -2.42 -37.03
CA ASN A 213 17.01 -2.46 -37.24
C ASN A 213 16.30 -1.58 -36.21
N GLN A 214 15.68 -0.53 -36.73
CA GLN A 214 14.85 0.40 -35.98
C GLN A 214 13.54 -0.29 -35.57
N THR A 215 13.41 -0.67 -34.30
CA THR A 215 12.10 -0.87 -33.64
C THR A 215 12.20 -0.58 -32.15
N ASN A 216 11.90 0.67 -31.79
CA ASN A 216 11.36 1.15 -30.51
C ASN A 216 11.75 0.40 -29.23
N ASN A 217 13.01 0.56 -28.83
CA ASN A 217 13.43 0.45 -27.43
C ASN A 217 12.84 1.62 -26.62
N ARG A 218 11.91 1.34 -25.70
CA ARG A 218 11.62 2.27 -24.59
C ARG A 218 12.02 1.61 -23.27
N SER A 219 13.10 2.17 -22.69
CA SER A 219 13.58 2.01 -21.31
C SER A 219 14.59 0.89 -21.03
N ASP A 220 15.74 0.94 -21.69
CA ASP A 220 17.01 0.39 -21.16
C ASP A 220 18.19 1.23 -21.72
N GLN A 221 18.09 2.55 -21.55
CA GLN A 221 19.26 3.43 -21.67
C GLN A 221 19.65 3.85 -20.25
N PRO A 222 20.95 3.90 -19.90
CA PRO A 222 21.38 4.49 -18.65
C PRO A 222 20.97 5.96 -18.67
N GLN A 223 19.87 6.29 -17.98
CA GLN A 223 19.51 7.68 -17.73
C GLN A 223 20.71 8.33 -17.04
N SER A 224 21.12 9.50 -17.51
CA SER A 224 22.13 10.26 -16.79
C SER A 224 21.61 10.56 -15.40
N GLU A 225 22.51 10.57 -14.42
CA GLU A 225 22.19 10.83 -13.00
C GLU A 225 21.32 12.08 -12.85
N ASP A 226 21.69 13.16 -13.54
CA ASP A 226 20.93 14.41 -13.56
C ASP A 226 19.51 14.26 -14.12
N GLU A 227 19.30 13.40 -15.12
CA GLU A 227 17.98 13.17 -15.70
C GLU A 227 17.09 12.38 -14.74
N TYR A 228 17.66 11.38 -14.07
CA TYR A 228 16.95 10.56 -13.09
C TYR A 228 16.56 11.39 -11.86
N ILE A 229 17.52 12.13 -11.30
CA ILE A 229 17.32 12.96 -10.10
C ILE A 229 16.31 14.08 -10.34
N ARG A 230 16.28 14.68 -11.53
CA ARG A 230 15.30 15.73 -11.88
C ARG A 230 13.85 15.24 -11.90
N LYS A 231 13.63 13.93 -12.00
CA LYS A 231 12.30 13.30 -11.92
C LYS A 231 11.89 12.99 -10.49
N ALA A 232 12.78 13.16 -9.50
CA ALA A 232 12.52 12.79 -8.12
C ALA A 232 11.54 13.75 -7.44
N TRP A 233 10.67 13.16 -6.63
CA TRP A 233 9.65 13.85 -5.85
C TRP A 233 10.11 13.93 -4.40
N ASP A 234 9.88 15.06 -3.76
CA ASP A 234 9.93 15.14 -2.29
C ASP A 234 8.63 14.52 -1.76
N ILE A 235 8.64 13.22 -1.47
CA ILE A 235 7.45 12.44 -1.09
C ILE A 235 7.37 12.40 0.45
N PRO A 236 6.36 13.04 1.07
CA PRO A 236 6.17 12.93 2.51
C PRO A 236 5.83 11.50 2.91
N TYR A 237 6.40 11.02 4.02
CA TYR A 237 6.21 9.65 4.49
C TYR A 237 4.74 9.31 4.77
N ASP A 238 3.99 10.23 5.38
CA ASP A 238 2.56 10.06 5.67
C ASP A 238 1.75 9.86 4.38
N GLN A 239 2.13 10.55 3.29
CA GLN A 239 1.51 10.39 1.98
C GLN A 239 1.88 9.04 1.35
N LEU A 240 3.14 8.62 1.49
CA LEU A 240 3.62 7.34 0.98
C LEU A 240 2.87 6.15 1.60
N ILE A 241 2.66 6.18 2.92
CA ILE A 241 1.89 5.16 3.64
C ILE A 241 0.40 5.21 3.29
N LYS A 242 -0.16 6.41 3.19
CA LYS A 242 -1.59 6.58 2.96
C LYS A 242 -2.00 6.23 1.52
N TYR A 243 -1.12 6.48 0.55
CA TYR A 243 -1.41 6.33 -0.88
C TYR A 243 -0.28 5.58 -1.62
N PRO A 244 0.08 4.35 -1.22
CA PRO A 244 1.21 3.63 -1.78
C PRO A 244 1.08 3.43 -3.30
N ARG A 245 -0.14 3.24 -3.81
CA ARG A 245 -0.42 3.12 -5.25
C ARG A 245 -0.09 4.37 -6.06
N VAL A 246 -0.27 5.57 -5.49
CA VAL A 246 -0.01 6.83 -6.18
C VAL A 246 1.48 7.03 -6.41
N TYR A 247 2.27 6.60 -5.44
CA TYR A 247 3.71 6.76 -5.44
C TYR A 247 4.45 5.54 -6.00
N GLN A 248 3.77 4.41 -6.18
CA GLN A 248 4.32 3.23 -6.87
C GLN A 248 4.97 3.64 -8.20
N ASN A 249 6.20 3.18 -8.41
CA ASN A 249 7.03 3.47 -9.57
C ASN A 249 7.40 4.97 -9.76
N LYS A 250 7.21 5.80 -8.73
CA LYS A 250 7.71 7.17 -8.69
C LYS A 250 9.09 7.19 -8.05
N ILE A 251 9.96 8.04 -8.60
CA ILE A 251 11.26 8.34 -8.03
C ILE A 251 11.04 9.32 -6.88
N GLY A 252 11.42 8.94 -5.67
CA GLY A 252 11.42 9.78 -4.49
C GLY A 252 12.82 10.23 -4.10
N LEU A 253 12.89 11.40 -3.48
CA LEU A 253 14.03 11.89 -2.71
C LEU A 253 13.76 11.61 -1.23
N PHE A 254 14.67 10.89 -0.57
CA PHE A 254 14.57 10.59 0.85
C PHE A 254 15.85 10.96 1.58
N LEU A 255 15.70 11.48 2.79
CA LEU A 255 16.78 11.90 3.69
C LEU A 255 16.62 11.16 5.01
N GLY A 256 17.71 10.58 5.51
CA GLY A 256 17.68 9.89 6.79
C GLY A 256 18.96 9.16 7.14
N GLU A 257 18.93 8.46 8.26
CA GLU A 257 20.05 7.72 8.84
C GLU A 257 19.97 6.23 8.42
N ILE A 258 21.10 5.61 8.08
CA ILE A 258 21.17 4.18 7.78
C ILE A 258 21.06 3.36 9.07
N GLU A 259 20.07 2.45 9.14
CA GLU A 259 19.92 1.45 10.20
C GLU A 259 19.91 0.02 9.62
N ASP A 260 20.44 -0.95 10.37
CA ASP A 260 20.46 -2.39 10.04
C ASP A 260 20.99 -2.71 8.63
N LEU A 261 22.15 -2.15 8.27
CA LEU A 261 22.78 -2.40 6.99
C LEU A 261 23.22 -3.87 6.84
N SER A 262 22.72 -4.52 5.80
CA SER A 262 23.09 -5.88 5.40
C SER A 262 23.49 -5.92 3.94
N VAL A 263 24.53 -6.67 3.62
CA VAL A 263 25.00 -6.87 2.24
C VAL A 263 24.98 -8.36 1.93
N GLN A 264 24.18 -8.75 0.95
CA GLN A 264 24.04 -10.14 0.51
C GLN A 264 23.96 -10.19 -1.01
N ASN A 265 24.74 -11.07 -1.64
CA ASN A 265 24.73 -11.30 -3.09
C ASN A 265 24.86 -10.01 -3.94
N GLY A 266 25.66 -9.05 -3.48
CA GLY A 266 25.84 -7.77 -4.19
C GLY A 266 24.69 -6.79 -4.05
N ILE A 267 23.73 -7.06 -3.16
CA ILE A 267 22.61 -6.18 -2.83
C ILE A 267 22.83 -5.65 -1.41
N SER A 268 22.79 -4.34 -1.25
CA SER A 268 22.74 -3.70 0.07
C SER A 268 21.29 -3.46 0.45
N THR A 269 20.89 -3.92 1.64
CA THR A 269 19.57 -3.69 2.21
C THR A 269 19.73 -3.02 3.57
N PHE A 270 18.87 -2.07 3.88
CA PHE A 270 18.92 -1.32 5.14
C PHE A 270 17.58 -0.62 5.39
N TYR A 271 17.35 -0.19 6.62
CA TYR A 271 16.28 0.74 6.93
C TYR A 271 16.80 2.17 6.87
N LEU A 272 16.11 3.05 6.14
CA LEU A 272 16.34 4.48 6.25
C LEU A 272 15.43 5.05 7.32
N LYS A 273 16.01 5.51 8.43
CA LYS A 273 15.28 6.20 9.49
C LYS A 273 15.15 7.68 9.15
N LEU A 274 13.91 8.11 8.96
CA LEU A 274 13.56 9.49 8.66
C LEU A 274 13.63 10.37 9.90
N PRO A 275 13.71 11.71 9.75
CA PRO A 275 13.68 12.64 10.88
C PRO A 275 12.45 12.50 11.79
N SER A 276 11.33 12.00 11.27
CA SER A 276 10.11 11.70 12.05
C SER A 276 10.24 10.44 12.91
N SER A 277 11.36 9.71 12.84
CA SER A 277 11.58 8.36 13.38
C SER A 277 10.84 7.22 12.65
N ASP A 278 10.15 7.55 11.56
CA ASP A 278 9.59 6.56 10.64
C ASP A 278 10.70 5.87 9.82
N LYS A 279 10.41 4.71 9.25
CA LYS A 279 11.40 3.91 8.51
C LYS A 279 10.94 3.57 7.09
N LEU A 280 11.89 3.57 6.17
CA LEU A 280 11.74 3.00 4.82
C LEU A 280 12.64 1.78 4.70
N TYR A 281 12.17 0.74 4.03
CA TYR A 281 13.04 -0.38 3.65
C TYR A 281 13.70 -0.07 2.31
N ILE A 282 15.03 -0.07 2.27
CA ILE A 282 15.82 0.28 1.10
C ILE A 282 16.52 -0.95 0.54
N GLU A 283 16.44 -1.10 -0.77
CA GLU A 283 17.20 -2.08 -1.55
C GLU A 283 18.09 -1.32 -2.55
N TYR A 284 19.38 -1.64 -2.59
CA TYR A 284 20.34 -1.02 -3.49
C TYR A 284 21.19 -2.07 -4.19
N GLN A 285 21.24 -2.01 -5.52
CA GLN A 285 22.08 -2.89 -6.32
C GLN A 285 23.54 -2.43 -6.27
N GLY A 286 24.33 -3.08 -5.42
CA GLY A 286 25.73 -2.77 -5.18
C GLY A 286 26.07 -2.82 -3.69
N THR A 287 27.32 -2.51 -3.39
CA THR A 287 27.83 -2.41 -2.02
C THR A 287 28.07 -0.94 -1.67
N LEU A 288 27.69 -0.54 -0.45
CA LEU A 288 27.92 0.82 0.04
C LEU A 288 29.34 0.95 0.62
N SER A 289 30.36 0.95 -0.22
CA SER A 289 31.77 0.86 0.24
C SER A 289 32.22 2.02 1.15
N SER A 290 31.60 3.19 1.02
CA SER A 290 31.95 4.41 1.77
C SER A 290 30.93 4.81 2.83
N LEU A 291 29.82 4.07 2.99
CA LEU A 291 28.75 4.38 3.93
C LEU A 291 28.60 3.23 4.92
N LYS A 292 28.21 3.54 6.15
CA LYS A 292 28.00 2.57 7.23
C LYS A 292 26.73 2.90 8.01
N GLN A 293 26.33 1.97 8.88
CA GLN A 293 25.27 2.19 9.84
C GLN A 293 25.52 3.46 10.67
N GLY A 294 24.46 4.26 10.84
CA GLY A 294 24.50 5.55 11.52
C GLY A 294 24.87 6.74 10.64
N ASP A 295 25.22 6.53 9.36
CA ASP A 295 25.49 7.64 8.45
C ASP A 295 24.17 8.29 7.98
N ASP A 296 24.14 9.62 8.00
CA ASP A 296 23.10 10.40 7.34
C ASP A 296 23.33 10.40 5.83
N ILE A 297 22.26 10.09 5.08
CA ILE A 297 22.32 9.98 3.63
C ILE A 297 21.16 10.69 2.94
N LYS A 298 21.42 11.02 1.68
CA LYS A 298 20.45 11.45 0.69
C LYS A 298 20.34 10.38 -0.37
N LEU A 299 19.14 9.86 -0.61
CA LEU A 299 18.93 8.85 -1.62
C LEU A 299 17.83 9.23 -2.60
N TYR A 300 18.02 8.81 -3.84
CA TYR A 300 17.05 8.85 -4.91
C TYR A 300 16.72 7.43 -5.32
N GLY A 301 15.45 7.07 -5.24
CA GLY A 301 15.01 5.70 -5.48
C GLY A 301 13.55 5.60 -5.86
N GLU A 302 13.22 4.51 -6.53
CA GLU A 302 11.86 4.21 -6.96
C GLU A 302 11.08 3.53 -5.83
N VAL A 303 9.88 4.04 -5.54
CA VAL A 303 8.96 3.38 -4.61
C VAL A 303 8.46 2.08 -5.23
N ASP A 304 8.75 0.97 -4.58
CA ASP A 304 8.47 -0.38 -5.06
C ASP A 304 7.65 -1.18 -4.03
N GLY A 305 6.50 -0.65 -3.65
CA GLY A 305 5.54 -1.35 -2.78
C GLY A 305 5.92 -1.34 -1.31
N THR A 306 5.74 -2.47 -0.64
CA THR A 306 5.96 -2.62 0.81
C THR A 306 6.77 -3.85 1.16
N TYR A 307 7.62 -3.74 2.17
CA TYR A 307 8.35 -4.83 2.80
C TYR A 307 8.06 -4.83 4.30
N ASP A 308 7.54 -5.94 4.83
CA ASP A 308 7.17 -6.08 6.25
C ASP A 308 6.41 -4.86 6.81
N THR A 309 5.37 -4.44 6.10
CA THR A 309 4.51 -3.26 6.37
C THR A 309 5.15 -1.87 6.17
N LEU A 310 6.46 -1.79 5.93
CA LEU A 310 7.15 -0.55 5.62
C LEU A 310 7.17 -0.28 4.11
N PRO A 311 7.16 0.98 3.65
CA PRO A 311 7.35 1.28 2.24
C PRO A 311 8.73 0.81 1.78
N ARG A 312 8.77 0.12 0.65
CA ARG A 312 10.00 -0.33 0.02
C ARG A 312 10.43 0.66 -1.06
N VAL A 313 11.72 0.97 -1.10
CA VAL A 313 12.32 1.84 -2.12
C VAL A 313 13.54 1.13 -2.72
N LYS A 314 13.57 1.02 -4.04
CA LYS A 314 14.75 0.60 -4.81
C LYS A 314 15.62 1.82 -5.09
N ALA A 315 16.69 1.97 -4.31
CA ALA A 315 17.62 3.08 -4.43
C ALA A 315 18.47 2.93 -5.70
N ARG A 316 18.75 4.05 -6.36
CA ARG A 316 19.65 4.12 -7.52
C ARG A 316 20.87 5.00 -7.28
N TYR A 317 20.69 6.11 -6.57
CA TYR A 317 21.77 7.02 -6.21
C TYR A 317 21.69 7.33 -4.71
N ILE A 318 22.81 7.18 -4.03
CA ILE A 318 22.94 7.39 -2.58
C ILE A 318 24.18 8.24 -2.33
N TYR A 319 24.02 9.31 -1.54
CA TYR A 319 25.09 10.24 -1.19
C TYR A 319 25.15 10.38 0.33
N ALA A 320 26.36 10.50 0.88
CA ALA A 320 26.55 10.97 2.25
C ALA A 320 26.01 12.40 2.42
N GLN A 321 25.57 12.76 3.62
CA GLN A 321 25.25 14.13 4.02
C GLN A 321 26.26 14.69 5.02
#